data_AF-A0A5A7NJ34-F1
#
_entry.id   AF-A0A5A7NJ34-F1
#
_cell.length_a   1.000
_cell.length_b   1.000
_cell.length_c   1.000
_cell.angle_alpha   90.00
_cell.angle_beta   90.00
_cell.angle_gamma   90.00
#
_symmetry.space_group_name_H-M   'P 1'
#
loop_
_entity.id
_entity.type
_entity.pdbx_description
1 polymer ?
#
loop_
_entity_poly.entity_id
_entity_poly.type
_entity_poly.pdbx_seq_one_letter_code
_entity_poly.pdbx_strand_id
1 'polypeptide(L)'
;MTTHASQNPNKPSPIERLAHDPHKPLIICDADEVLLEFAKPLEIWLRGRGLYLELKSFALEGNIRRIDDKSPLSKEEVRILVDDFLDHVVDRAKPTMGATSAVRRLRESCSMVVLTNIPHHLRHRRQLAMKAAGIDLPVLSNVGEKGPWLPS
;
A
#
# COMPACT_ATOMS: atom_id res chain seq x y z
N MET A 1 16.67 -8.44 28.26
CA MET A 1 17.76 -8.11 27.31
C MET A 1 17.17 -8.09 25.91
N THR A 2 16.62 -6.96 25.50
CA THR A 2 16.17 -6.72 24.13
C THR A 2 17.32 -6.05 23.39
N THR A 3 17.90 -6.77 22.43
CA THR A 3 18.91 -6.24 21.52
C THR A 3 18.28 -5.18 20.64
N HIS A 4 18.47 -3.90 20.99
CA HIS A 4 18.33 -2.81 20.05
C HIS A 4 19.44 -2.96 19.00
N ALA A 5 19.08 -3.37 17.79
CA ALA A 5 20.00 -3.32 16.66
C ALA A 5 20.47 -1.86 16.49
N SER A 6 21.77 -1.65 16.65
CA SER A 6 22.42 -0.36 16.44
C SER A 6 22.22 0.09 14.98
N GLN A 7 21.53 1.21 14.79
CA GLN A 7 21.28 1.78 13.47
C GLN A 7 22.54 2.48 12.94
N ASN A 8 22.95 2.14 11.72
CA ASN A 8 24.08 2.78 11.04
C ASN A 8 23.57 4.03 10.28
N PRO A 9 23.94 5.25 10.68
CA PRO A 9 23.44 6.50 10.10
C PRO A 9 23.88 6.75 8.64
N ASN A 10 24.80 5.93 8.11
CA ASN A 10 25.30 6.04 6.72
C ASN A 10 24.63 5.05 5.75
N LYS A 11 23.56 4.36 6.15
CA LYS A 11 22.84 3.46 5.24
C LYS A 11 21.87 4.28 4.38
N PRO A 12 22.08 4.43 3.06
CA PRO A 12 21.15 5.17 2.21
C PRO A 12 19.77 4.53 2.27
N SER A 13 18.75 5.36 2.35
CA SER A 13 17.33 4.98 2.34
C SER A 13 17.00 4.19 1.07
N PRO A 14 15.95 3.34 1.08
CA PRO A 14 15.51 2.64 -0.11
C PRO A 14 15.18 3.57 -1.30
N ILE A 15 14.78 4.82 -1.02
CA ILE A 15 14.54 5.87 -2.02
C ILE A 15 15.85 6.34 -2.65
N GLU A 16 16.88 6.60 -1.84
CA GLU A 16 18.21 6.97 -2.35
C GLU A 16 18.87 5.82 -3.15
N ARG A 17 18.47 4.58 -2.88
CA ARG A 17 18.91 3.40 -3.63
C ARG A 17 18.13 3.17 -4.93
N LEU A 18 16.99 3.85 -5.12
CA LEU A 18 16.27 3.76 -6.37
C LEU A 18 17.03 4.53 -7.44
N ALA A 19 17.36 3.82 -8.52
CA ALA A 19 17.82 4.45 -9.75
C ALA A 19 16.70 5.37 -10.26
N HIS A 20 16.88 6.67 -10.05
CA HIS A 20 16.03 7.73 -10.59
C HIS A 20 16.93 8.72 -11.32
N ASP A 21 16.37 9.42 -12.30
CA ASP A 21 17.08 10.49 -12.99
C ASP A 21 17.16 11.70 -12.04
N PRO A 22 18.36 12.09 -11.55
CA PRO A 22 18.51 13.21 -10.62
C PRO A 22 18.22 14.57 -11.27
N HIS A 23 18.07 14.62 -12.59
CA HIS A 23 17.70 15.83 -13.34
C HIS A 23 16.19 15.94 -13.58
N LYS A 24 15.39 14.97 -13.13
CA LYS A 24 13.93 15.01 -13.21
C LYS A 24 13.30 15.10 -11.82
N PRO A 25 12.16 15.80 -11.67
CA PRO A 25 11.37 15.73 -10.45
C PRO A 25 11.03 14.28 -10.09
N LEU A 26 11.10 13.94 -8.80
CA LEU A 26 10.69 12.64 -8.27
C LEU A 26 9.29 12.72 -7.67
N ILE A 27 8.38 11.88 -8.15
CA ILE A 27 7.05 11.68 -7.56
C ILE A 27 7.07 10.37 -6.76
N ILE A 28 6.75 10.46 -5.48
CA ILE A 28 6.43 9.32 -4.63
C ILE A 28 4.91 9.20 -4.59
N CYS A 29 4.37 8.11 -5.10
CA CYS A 29 2.94 7.89 -5.23
C CYS A 29 2.48 6.76 -4.32
N ASP A 30 1.35 6.93 -3.65
CA ASP A 30 0.68 5.83 -2.97
C ASP A 30 0.14 4.80 -3.99
N ALA A 31 -0.07 3.56 -3.56
CA ALA A 31 -0.71 2.52 -4.35
C ALA A 31 -2.22 2.44 -4.07
N ASP A 32 -2.59 2.17 -2.83
CA ASP A 32 -3.92 1.67 -2.48
C ASP A 32 -4.95 2.81 -2.47
N GLU A 33 -6.04 2.67 -3.23
CA GLU A 33 -7.04 3.68 -3.58
C GLU A 33 -6.51 4.92 -4.34
N VAL A 34 -5.24 4.91 -4.75
CA VAL A 34 -4.62 5.97 -5.57
C VAL A 34 -4.29 5.47 -6.97
N LEU A 35 -3.42 4.47 -7.08
CA LEU A 35 -3.10 3.81 -8.35
C LEU A 35 -3.87 2.50 -8.55
N LEU A 36 -4.25 1.84 -7.46
CA LEU A 36 -4.93 0.55 -7.44
C LEU A 36 -6.21 0.62 -6.63
N GLU A 37 -7.30 0.01 -7.11
CA GLU A 37 -8.54 -0.14 -6.35
C GLU A 37 -8.30 -0.92 -5.06
N PHE A 38 -8.77 -0.39 -3.93
CA PHE A 38 -8.62 -1.03 -2.63
C PHE A 38 -9.95 -1.14 -1.89
N ALA A 39 -10.72 -0.05 -1.84
CA ALA A 39 -11.97 0.02 -1.08
C ALA A 39 -12.99 -0.99 -1.61
N LYS A 40 -13.16 -1.07 -2.94
CA LYS A 40 -14.16 -1.96 -3.54
C LYS A 40 -13.86 -3.46 -3.32
N PRO A 41 -12.64 -3.96 -3.56
CA PRO A 41 -12.29 -5.34 -3.21
C PRO A 41 -12.42 -5.62 -1.71
N LEU A 42 -12.04 -4.66 -0.85
CA LEU A 42 -12.17 -4.81 0.61
C LEU A 42 -13.64 -4.95 1.04
N GLU A 43 -14.55 -4.13 0.52
CA GLU A 43 -15.99 -4.25 0.81
C GLU A 43 -16.55 -5.64 0.46
N ILE A 44 -16.15 -6.18 -0.69
CA ILE A 44 -16.57 -7.52 -1.13
C ILE A 44 -16.03 -8.58 -0.16
N TRP A 45 -14.76 -8.46 0.22
CA TRP A 45 -14.09 -9.35 1.16
C TRP A 45 -14.74 -9.37 2.55
N LEU A 46 -15.11 -8.19 3.05
CA LEU A 46 -15.75 -7.99 4.34
C LEU A 46 -17.16 -8.59 4.37
N ARG A 47 -17.96 -8.37 3.32
CA ARG A 47 -19.34 -8.86 3.24
C ARG A 47 -19.43 -10.38 3.39
N GLY A 48 -18.49 -11.11 2.78
CA GLY A 48 -18.40 -12.57 2.91
C GLY A 48 -18.12 -13.08 4.33
N ARG A 49 -17.73 -12.19 5.25
CA ARG A 49 -17.38 -12.49 6.65
C ARG A 49 -18.36 -11.90 7.66
N GLY A 50 -19.51 -11.40 7.21
CA GLY A 50 -20.47 -10.74 8.11
C GLY A 50 -19.97 -9.39 8.61
N LEU A 51 -19.07 -8.74 7.87
CA LEU A 51 -18.48 -7.45 8.20
C LEU A 51 -18.85 -6.40 7.15
N TYR A 52 -18.75 -5.13 7.52
CA TYR A 52 -18.90 -4.02 6.59
C TYR A 52 -17.94 -2.87 6.93
N LEU A 53 -17.66 -2.05 5.93
CA LEU A 53 -16.85 -0.84 6.07
C LEU A 53 -17.77 0.36 6.26
N GLU A 54 -17.53 1.11 7.33
CA GLU A 54 -18.21 2.37 7.65
C GLU A 54 -17.17 3.50 7.60
N LEU A 55 -17.07 4.17 6.45
CA LEU A 55 -16.04 5.20 6.18
C LEU A 55 -16.33 6.52 6.92
N LYS A 56 -16.13 6.54 8.24
CA LYS A 56 -16.15 7.77 9.05
C LYS A 56 -14.82 8.53 9.00
N SER A 57 -13.75 7.83 8.62
CA SER A 57 -12.40 8.38 8.43
C SER A 57 -11.65 7.56 7.38
N PHE A 58 -10.41 7.95 7.06
CA PHE A 58 -9.54 7.19 6.16
C PHE A 58 -8.88 5.97 6.84
N ALA A 59 -9.00 5.81 8.16
CA ALA A 59 -8.45 4.65 8.86
C ALA A 59 -9.33 3.42 8.67
N LEU A 60 -8.75 2.21 8.63
CA LEU A 60 -9.53 0.97 8.69
C LEU A 60 -9.91 0.61 10.12
N GLU A 61 -9.02 0.92 11.07
CA GLU A 61 -9.28 0.78 12.50
C GLU A 61 -10.50 1.62 12.90
N GLY A 62 -11.44 0.99 13.62
CA GLY A 62 -12.70 1.62 14.02
C GLY A 62 -13.77 1.73 12.92
N ASN A 63 -13.41 1.54 11.65
CA ASN A 63 -14.33 1.65 10.52
C ASN A 63 -14.78 0.28 9.97
N ILE A 64 -14.09 -0.81 10.30
CA ILE A 64 -14.58 -2.17 10.00
C ILE A 64 -15.45 -2.66 11.16
N ARG A 65 -16.72 -2.97 10.88
CA ARG A 65 -17.74 -3.30 11.89
C ARG A 65 -18.45 -4.61 11.57
N ARG A 66 -18.93 -5.30 12.61
CA ARG A 66 -19.75 -6.51 12.47
C ARG A 66 -21.18 -6.16 12.08
N ILE A 67 -21.80 -6.96 11.22
CA ILE A 67 -23.16 -6.69 10.72
C ILE A 67 -24.22 -6.94 11.80
N ASP A 68 -24.02 -7.93 12.66
CA ASP A 68 -24.96 -8.42 13.66
C ASP A 68 -25.20 -7.40 14.79
N ASP A 69 -24.14 -6.88 15.42
CA ASP A 69 -24.22 -6.03 16.60
C ASP A 69 -23.67 -4.61 16.37
N LYS A 70 -23.17 -4.35 15.15
CA LYS A 70 -22.52 -3.09 14.76
C LYS A 70 -21.26 -2.77 15.58
N SER A 71 -20.70 -3.69 16.36
CA SER A 71 -19.45 -3.44 17.08
C SER A 71 -18.28 -3.26 16.10
N PRO A 72 -17.34 -2.34 16.36
CA PRO A 72 -16.10 -2.28 15.60
C PRO A 72 -15.23 -3.50 15.88
N LEU A 73 -14.43 -3.91 14.90
CA LEU A 73 -13.33 -4.83 15.15
C LEU A 73 -12.26 -4.15 16.00
N SER A 74 -11.60 -4.93 16.86
CA SER A 74 -10.40 -4.48 17.56
C SER A 74 -9.26 -4.23 16.57
N LYS A 75 -8.26 -3.44 16.99
CA LYS A 75 -7.07 -3.14 16.18
C LYS A 75 -6.37 -4.41 15.68
N GLU A 76 -6.24 -5.42 16.53
CA GLU A 76 -5.58 -6.68 16.19
C GLU A 76 -6.41 -7.49 15.18
N GLU A 77 -7.73 -7.54 15.33
CA GLU A 77 -8.62 -8.18 14.36
C GLU A 77 -8.55 -7.49 12.99
N VAL A 78 -8.53 -6.15 12.96
CA VAL A 78 -8.36 -5.39 11.71
C VAL A 78 -7.03 -5.72 11.06
N ARG A 79 -5.93 -5.76 11.83
CA ARG A 79 -4.60 -6.08 11.30
C ARG A 79 -4.56 -7.46 10.65
N ILE A 80 -5.03 -8.50 11.36
CA ILE A 80 -5.08 -9.88 10.84
C ILE A 80 -5.96 -9.96 9.59
N LEU A 81 -7.12 -9.29 9.60
CA LEU A 81 -8.04 -9.29 8.47
C LEU A 81 -7.44 -8.61 7.23
N VAL A 82 -6.75 -7.49 7.42
CA VAL A 82 -6.11 -6.74 6.32
C VAL A 82 -4.91 -7.50 5.77
N ASP A 83 -4.12 -8.16 6.62
CA ASP A 83 -3.01 -9.02 6.18
C ASP A 83 -3.54 -10.20 5.33
N ASP A 84 -4.58 -10.90 5.78
CA ASP A 84 -5.25 -11.99 5.04
C ASP A 84 -5.86 -11.50 3.72
N PHE A 85 -6.54 -10.35 3.77
CA PHE A 85 -7.08 -9.69 2.58
C PHE A 85 -5.99 -9.42 1.53
N LEU A 86 -4.92 -8.73 1.93
CA LEU A 86 -3.84 -8.33 1.04
C LEU A 86 -3.15 -9.54 0.43
N ASP A 87 -2.87 -10.58 1.22
CA ASP A 87 -2.26 -11.81 0.70
C ASP A 87 -3.15 -12.47 -0.37
N HIS A 88 -4.47 -12.40 -0.22
CA HIS A 88 -5.42 -12.95 -1.19
C HIS A 88 -5.58 -12.10 -2.46
N VAL A 89 -5.58 -10.76 -2.34
CA VAL A 89 -5.95 -9.87 -3.46
C VAL A 89 -4.77 -9.24 -4.19
N VAL A 90 -3.56 -9.26 -3.62
CA VAL A 90 -2.41 -8.50 -4.15
C VAL A 90 -2.12 -8.77 -5.63
N ASP A 91 -2.26 -10.02 -6.09
CA ASP A 91 -1.95 -10.41 -7.47
C ASP A 91 -3.03 -9.98 -8.47
N ARG A 92 -4.20 -9.57 -7.99
CA ARG A 92 -5.40 -9.24 -8.79
C ARG A 92 -5.81 -7.77 -8.67
N ALA A 93 -4.95 -6.95 -8.05
CA ALA A 93 -5.21 -5.53 -7.88
C ALA A 93 -5.44 -4.86 -9.24
N LYS A 94 -6.52 -4.08 -9.35
CA LYS A 94 -6.90 -3.39 -10.57
C LYS A 94 -6.49 -1.92 -10.49
N PRO A 95 -6.09 -1.28 -11.60
CA PRO A 95 -5.85 0.15 -11.60
C PRO A 95 -7.11 0.94 -11.27
N THR A 96 -6.97 2.02 -10.51
CA THR A 96 -8.06 3.01 -10.40
C THR A 96 -8.30 3.71 -11.74
N MET A 97 -9.46 4.34 -11.88
CA MET A 97 -9.84 5.05 -13.10
C MET A 97 -8.79 6.11 -13.47
N GLY A 98 -8.23 6.00 -14.68
CA GLY A 98 -7.25 6.95 -15.20
C GLY A 98 -5.81 6.79 -14.67
N ALA A 99 -5.54 5.88 -13.72
CA ALA A 99 -4.20 5.69 -13.16
C ALA A 99 -3.15 5.39 -14.23
N THR A 100 -3.40 4.40 -15.08
CA THR A 100 -2.46 4.01 -16.14
C THR A 100 -2.15 5.17 -17.10
N SER A 101 -3.16 5.96 -17.48
CA SER A 101 -2.95 7.13 -18.33
C SER A 101 -2.18 8.25 -17.63
N ALA A 102 -2.47 8.51 -16.35
CA ALA A 102 -1.81 9.54 -15.56
C ALA A 102 -0.32 9.18 -15.35
N VAL A 103 -0.03 7.93 -14.97
CA VAL A 103 1.34 7.43 -14.85
C VAL A 103 2.09 7.59 -16.16
N ARG A 104 1.52 7.16 -17.29
CA ARG A 104 2.16 7.30 -18.60
C ARG A 104 2.55 8.75 -18.89
N ARG A 105 1.63 9.69 -18.70
CA ARG A 105 1.86 11.12 -18.93
C ARG A 105 2.92 11.70 -17.99
N LEU A 106 2.83 11.41 -16.69
CA LEU A 106 3.77 11.95 -15.70
C LEU A 106 5.20 11.45 -15.91
N ARG A 107 5.36 10.22 -16.41
CA ARG A 107 6.67 9.64 -16.71
C ARG A 107 7.41 10.31 -17.88
N GLU A 108 6.73 11.12 -18.69
CA GLU A 108 7.38 11.89 -19.75
C GLU A 108 8.35 12.93 -19.16
N SER A 109 8.00 13.52 -18.01
CA SER A 109 8.76 14.60 -17.37
C SER A 109 9.31 14.27 -15.98
N CYS A 110 8.84 13.20 -15.33
CA CYS A 110 9.19 12.90 -13.94
C CYS A 110 9.69 11.46 -13.76
N SER A 111 10.59 11.29 -12.78
CA SER A 111 10.83 9.98 -12.17
C SER A 111 9.65 9.66 -11.23
N MET A 112 9.22 8.41 -11.17
CA MET A 112 8.10 7.99 -10.31
C MET A 112 8.44 6.71 -9.57
N VAL A 113 8.08 6.66 -8.29
CA VAL A 113 8.16 5.46 -7.43
C VAL A 113 6.86 5.30 -6.67
N VAL A 114 6.46 4.05 -6.42
CA VAL A 114 5.32 3.71 -5.59
C VAL A 114 5.80 3.43 -4.17
N LEU A 115 5.18 4.05 -3.17
CA LEU A 115 5.39 3.78 -1.74
C LEU A 115 4.08 3.30 -1.13
N THR A 116 4.03 2.03 -0.72
CA THR A 116 2.82 1.37 -0.20
C THR A 116 3.09 0.73 1.16
N ASN A 117 2.05 0.63 1.99
CA ASN A 117 2.12 0.03 3.33
C ASN A 117 1.73 -1.46 3.34
N ILE A 118 1.90 -2.16 2.22
CA ILE A 118 1.75 -3.62 2.21
C ILE A 118 2.86 -4.31 3.02
N PRO A 119 2.57 -5.50 3.57
CA PRO A 119 3.60 -6.36 4.14
C PRO A 119 4.79 -6.55 3.18
N HIS A 120 6.01 -6.44 3.69
CA HIS A 120 7.24 -6.49 2.88
C HIS A 120 7.35 -7.73 2.00
N HIS A 121 6.87 -8.89 2.47
CA HIS A 121 6.89 -10.15 1.72
C HIS A 121 5.97 -10.12 0.47
N LEU A 122 4.97 -9.23 0.42
CA LEU A 122 4.08 -9.05 -0.73
C LEU A 122 4.60 -8.05 -1.77
N ARG A 123 5.69 -7.33 -1.47
CA ARG A 123 6.24 -6.27 -2.34
C ARG A 123 6.47 -6.76 -3.78
N HIS A 124 7.08 -7.93 -3.94
CA HIS A 124 7.39 -8.47 -5.27
C HIS A 124 6.12 -8.81 -6.05
N ARG A 125 5.16 -9.48 -5.40
CA ARG A 125 3.83 -9.80 -5.95
C ARG A 125 3.09 -8.54 -6.40
N ARG A 126 3.09 -7.49 -5.55
CA ARG A 126 2.54 -6.18 -5.89
C ARG A 126 3.17 -5.59 -7.15
N GLN A 127 4.50 -5.58 -7.24
CA GLN A 127 5.19 -5.03 -8.41
C GLN A 127 4.84 -5.77 -9.69
N LEU A 128 4.76 -7.11 -9.64
CA LEU A 128 4.32 -7.92 -10.79
C LEU A 128 2.87 -7.63 -11.19
N ALA A 129 1.96 -7.53 -10.21
CA ALA A 129 0.56 -7.22 -10.45
C ALA A 129 0.39 -5.83 -11.09
N MET A 130 1.08 -4.81 -10.58
CA MET A 130 1.08 -3.46 -11.13
C MET A 130 1.60 -3.43 -12.56
N LYS A 131 2.71 -4.12 -12.83
CA LYS A 131 3.28 -4.24 -14.17
C LYS A 131 2.31 -4.92 -15.14
N ALA A 132 1.67 -6.02 -14.72
CA ALA A 132 0.64 -6.70 -15.51
C ALA A 132 -0.58 -5.81 -15.80
N ALA A 133 -0.89 -4.89 -14.89
CA ALA A 133 -1.96 -3.91 -15.02
C ALA A 133 -1.57 -2.63 -15.80
N GLY A 134 -0.36 -2.59 -16.39
CA GLY A 134 0.13 -1.47 -17.20
C GLY A 134 0.83 -0.35 -16.40
N ILE A 135 1.12 -0.56 -15.12
CA ILE A 135 1.84 0.37 -14.24
C ILE A 135 3.22 -0.21 -13.90
N ASP A 136 4.19 -0.01 -14.80
CA ASP A 136 5.55 -0.53 -14.64
C ASP A 136 6.45 0.40 -13.80
N LEU A 137 6.07 0.65 -12.55
CA LEU A 137 6.80 1.51 -11.62
C LEU A 137 7.58 0.68 -10.58
N PRO A 138 8.74 1.18 -10.10
CA PRO A 138 9.38 0.60 -8.93
C PRO A 138 8.46 0.71 -7.71
N VAL A 139 8.37 -0.37 -6.92
CA VAL A 139 7.55 -0.42 -5.70
C VAL A 139 8.44 -0.46 -4.47
N LEU A 140 8.13 0.35 -3.47
CA LEU A 140 8.66 0.29 -2.12
C LEU A 140 7.53 -0.07 -1.16
N SER A 141 7.83 -1.00 -0.25
CA SER A 141 6.96 -1.35 0.88
C SER A 141 7.46 -0.65 2.14
N ASN A 142 6.55 -0.10 2.94
CA ASN A 142 6.80 0.63 4.19
C ASN A 142 5.92 0.07 5.32
N VAL A 143 6.26 0.39 6.57
CA VAL A 143 5.43 0.14 7.75
C VAL A 143 5.19 1.47 8.45
N GLY A 144 3.93 1.78 8.78
CA GLY A 144 3.56 3.03 9.45
C GLY A 144 3.20 4.16 8.48
N GLU A 145 3.24 5.41 8.96
CA GLU A 145 2.84 6.56 8.15
C GLU A 145 3.75 6.75 6.93
N LYS A 146 3.18 7.23 5.83
CA LYS A 146 3.92 7.64 4.63
C LYS A 146 4.54 9.00 4.91
N GLY A 147 5.65 9.01 5.63
CA GLY A 147 6.30 10.23 6.12
C GLY A 147 7.62 9.91 6.78
N PRO A 148 7.75 9.97 8.13
CA PRO A 148 8.98 9.57 8.78
C PRO A 148 9.22 8.09 8.53
N TRP A 149 10.14 7.80 7.61
CA TRP A 149 10.55 6.44 7.29
C TRP A 149 11.29 5.86 8.49
N LEU A 150 10.76 4.75 9.03
CA LEU A 150 11.43 3.97 10.06
C LEU A 150 12.11 2.78 9.37
N PRO A 151 13.46 2.70 9.34
CA PRO A 151 14.16 1.53 8.84
C PRO A 151 13.75 0.27 9.61
N SER A 152 13.53 -0.83 8.89
CA SER A 152 13.60 -2.21 9.42
C SER A 152 15.02 -2.59 9.81
#